data_AF-A0A2M7FEN9-F1
#
_entry.id   AF-A0A2M7FEN9-F1
#
_cell.length_a   1.000
_cell.length_b   1.000
_cell.length_c   1.000
_cell.angle_alpha   90.00
_cell.angle_beta   90.00
_cell.angle_gamma   90.00
#
_symmetry.space_group_name_H-M   'P 1'
#
loop_
_entity.id
_entity.type
_entity.pdbx_description
1 polymer ?
#
loop_
_entity_poly.entity_id
_entity_poly.type
_entity_poly.pdbx_seq_one_letter_code
_entity_poly.pdbx_strand_id
1 'polypeptide(L)'
;MERLGVASGMTFYNDSAATTPEAAMAAIDAHEPYPMVLILGGGLKGVSLEPLARKAAKANHVRHIILLGTEAASVLKGLFAAEPPLALLHEAGAMEDCDAILQKISEPGLRVVLSPGCASFDIFSDYKARGDAFRQLYSRFLAHHPSGKKEENSLDGEQMNTYTTGEHTIT
;
A
#
# COMPACT_ATOMS: atom_id res chain seq x y z
N MET A 1 9.13 -6.84 -9.34
CA MET A 1 8.20 -5.78 -8.90
C MET A 1 7.54 -5.08 -10.08
N GLU A 2 6.21 -4.99 -10.06
CA GLU A 2 5.32 -4.38 -11.06
C GLU A 2 4.50 -3.27 -10.38
N ARG A 3 4.44 -2.07 -10.97
CA ARG A 3 3.57 -0.97 -10.48
C ARG A 3 2.20 -1.06 -11.15
N LEU A 4 1.13 -1.18 -10.35
CA LEU A 4 -0.24 -1.33 -10.86
C LEU A 4 -0.94 0.02 -11.12
N GLY A 5 -0.70 1.01 -10.27
CA GLY A 5 -1.28 2.35 -10.40
C GLY A 5 -1.62 3.00 -9.07
N VAL A 6 -2.53 3.97 -9.09
CA VAL A 6 -2.94 4.76 -7.92
C VAL A 6 -4.44 4.65 -7.71
N ALA A 7 -4.85 4.42 -6.47
CA ALA A 7 -6.25 4.42 -6.05
C ALA A 7 -6.35 5.03 -4.64
N SER A 8 -7.31 5.93 -4.40
CA SER A 8 -7.43 6.69 -3.14
C SER A 8 -6.13 7.38 -2.70
N GLY A 9 -5.32 7.85 -3.66
CA GLY A 9 -4.01 8.45 -3.37
C GLY A 9 -2.90 7.47 -2.95
N MET A 10 -3.20 6.16 -2.85
CA MET A 10 -2.21 5.11 -2.55
C MET A 10 -1.63 4.52 -3.84
N THR A 11 -0.35 4.20 -3.87
CA THR A 11 0.30 3.54 -5.04
C THR A 11 0.52 2.05 -4.79
N PHE A 12 0.09 1.21 -5.72
CA PHE A 12 0.14 -0.25 -5.57
C PHE A 12 1.30 -0.88 -6.35
N TYR A 13 2.05 -1.76 -5.69
CA TYR A 13 3.17 -2.53 -6.23
C TYR A 13 2.97 -4.02 -5.99
N ASN A 14 2.99 -4.79 -7.08
CA ASN A 14 2.96 -6.24 -7.06
C ASN A 14 4.37 -6.79 -7.17
N ASP A 15 4.88 -7.37 -6.08
CA ASP A 15 6.14 -8.11 -6.06
C ASP A 15 5.92 -9.55 -5.61
N SER A 16 4.83 -10.18 -6.06
CA SER A 16 4.50 -11.56 -5.70
C SER A 16 5.61 -12.59 -5.99
N ALA A 17 6.55 -12.29 -6.89
CA ALA A 17 7.71 -13.13 -7.16
C ALA A 17 8.78 -13.10 -6.05
N ALA A 18 8.70 -12.18 -5.08
CA ALA A 18 9.58 -12.12 -3.90
C ALA A 18 9.29 -13.27 -2.93
N THR A 19 9.69 -14.48 -3.30
CA THR A 19 9.45 -15.72 -2.54
C THR A 19 10.52 -16.04 -1.50
N THR A 20 11.46 -15.12 -1.25
CA THR A 20 12.52 -15.27 -0.25
C THR A 20 12.57 -14.06 0.70
N PRO A 21 13.02 -14.24 1.95
CA PRO A 21 13.14 -13.15 2.91
C PRO A 21 14.01 -12.00 2.39
N GLU A 22 15.10 -12.31 1.67
CA GLU A 22 16.03 -11.33 1.10
C GLU A 22 15.36 -10.46 0.04
N ALA A 23 14.53 -11.05 -0.83
CA ALA A 23 13.79 -10.30 -1.82
C ALA A 23 12.80 -9.32 -1.16
N ALA A 24 12.13 -9.75 -0.09
CA ALA A 24 11.24 -8.86 0.66
C ALA A 24 11.99 -7.76 1.41
N MET A 25 13.17 -8.06 1.96
CA MET A 25 14.04 -7.06 2.56
C MET A 25 14.52 -6.02 1.53
N ALA A 26 14.79 -6.42 0.29
CA ALA A 26 15.16 -5.50 -0.79
C ALA A 26 13.97 -4.60 -1.20
N ALA A 27 12.75 -5.12 -1.19
CA ALA A 27 11.55 -4.31 -1.43
C ALA A 27 11.35 -3.23 -0.35
N ILE A 28 11.62 -3.54 0.92
CA ILE A 28 11.58 -2.55 2.02
C ILE A 28 12.54 -1.39 1.72
N ASP A 29 13.79 -1.68 1.34
CA ASP A 29 14.79 -0.64 1.04
C ASP A 29 14.40 0.19 -0.18
N ALA A 30 13.94 -0.47 -1.25
CA ALA A 30 13.60 0.19 -2.51
C ALA A 30 12.46 1.21 -2.39
N HIS A 31 11.67 1.13 -1.33
CA HIS A 31 10.56 2.05 -1.08
C HIS A 31 10.88 3.15 -0.07
N GLU A 32 12.04 3.17 0.57
CA GLU A 32 12.47 4.28 1.41
C GLU A 32 12.63 5.57 0.56
N PRO A 33 12.24 6.77 1.07
CA PRO A 33 11.63 7.08 2.37
C PRO A 33 10.09 7.09 2.36
N TYR A 34 9.45 6.53 1.34
CA TYR A 34 8.00 6.64 1.17
C TYR A 34 7.25 5.72 2.14
N PRO A 35 6.23 6.23 2.85
CA PRO A 35 5.50 5.44 3.82
C PRO A 35 4.74 4.30 3.11
N MET A 36 4.73 3.12 3.72
CA MET A 36 4.22 1.91 3.07
C MET A 36 3.38 1.00 3.96
N VAL A 37 2.48 0.28 3.30
CA VAL A 37 1.82 -0.93 3.77
C VAL A 37 2.54 -2.12 3.14
N LEU A 38 3.18 -2.95 3.97
CA LEU A 38 3.90 -4.14 3.55
C LEU A 38 3.03 -5.38 3.74
N ILE A 39 2.80 -6.15 2.67
CA ILE A 39 2.09 -7.44 2.77
C ILE A 39 3.12 -8.56 2.71
N LEU A 40 3.27 -9.28 3.83
CA LEU A 40 4.17 -10.43 4.04
C LEU A 40 3.34 -11.70 4.20
N GLY A 41 3.93 -12.87 3.93
CA GLY A 41 3.29 -14.14 4.22
C GLY A 41 3.43 -15.19 3.12
N GLY A 42 2.80 -16.34 3.32
CA GLY A 42 2.96 -17.51 2.45
C GLY A 42 3.39 -18.79 3.18
N GLY A 43 3.73 -19.81 2.41
CA GLY A 43 4.21 -21.11 2.90
C GLY A 43 5.67 -21.08 3.36
N LEU A 44 5.94 -21.69 4.51
CA LEU A 44 7.24 -21.70 5.18
C LEU A 44 8.08 -22.90 4.74
N LYS A 45 9.01 -22.67 3.81
CA LYS A 45 9.90 -23.73 3.30
C LYS A 45 11.16 -23.94 4.16
N GLY A 46 11.02 -23.91 5.48
CA GLY A 46 12.14 -24.09 6.42
C GLY A 46 13.17 -22.94 6.41
N VAL A 47 12.80 -21.77 5.92
CA VAL A 47 13.63 -20.56 5.93
C VAL A 47 13.36 -19.73 7.18
N SER A 48 14.40 -19.12 7.77
CA SER A 48 14.21 -18.21 8.90
C SER A 48 13.65 -16.87 8.43
N LEU A 49 12.62 -16.39 9.12
CA LEU A 49 12.02 -15.07 8.87
C LEU A 49 12.53 -14.00 9.85
N GLU A 50 13.41 -14.35 10.79
CA GLU A 50 13.96 -13.43 11.78
C GLU A 50 14.62 -12.18 11.15
N PRO A 51 15.47 -12.30 10.10
CA PRO A 51 16.09 -11.11 9.50
C PRO A 51 15.05 -10.18 8.87
N LEU A 52 14.05 -10.75 8.19
CA LEU A 52 12.96 -10.01 7.58
C LEU A 52 12.10 -9.30 8.64
N ALA A 53 11.71 -10.01 9.70
CA ALA A 53 10.94 -9.44 10.79
C ALA A 53 11.69 -8.28 11.46
N ARG A 54 12.97 -8.48 11.80
CA ARG A 54 13.81 -7.43 12.39
C ARG A 54 13.91 -6.21 11.48
N LYS A 55 14.07 -6.43 10.17
CA LYS A 55 14.15 -5.33 9.21
C LYS A 55 12.83 -4.56 9.12
N ALA A 56 11.72 -5.27 8.93
CA ALA A 56 10.40 -4.67 8.85
C ALA A 56 10.03 -3.92 10.15
N ALA A 57 10.45 -4.43 11.31
CA ALA A 57 10.20 -3.80 12.60
C ALA A 57 10.93 -2.46 12.79
N LYS A 58 12.14 -2.33 12.23
CA LYS A 58 13.00 -1.15 12.39
C LYS A 58 12.85 -0.11 11.28
N ALA A 59 12.16 -0.45 10.19
CA ALA A 59 11.98 0.45 9.04
C ALA A 59 10.89 1.49 9.35
N ASN A 60 11.29 2.74 9.60
CA ASN A 60 10.39 3.83 10.01
C ASN A 60 9.32 4.17 8.96
N HIS A 61 9.58 3.91 7.69
CA HIS A 61 8.63 4.12 6.60
C HIS A 61 7.61 2.98 6.46
N VAL A 62 7.81 1.84 7.12
CA VAL A 62 6.78 0.78 7.17
C VAL A 62 5.75 1.18 8.23
N ARG A 63 4.56 1.61 7.78
CA ARG A 63 3.47 2.09 8.66
C ARG A 63 2.52 0.98 9.05
N HIS A 64 2.30 0.03 8.15
CA HIS A 64 1.47 -1.13 8.37
C HIS A 64 2.13 -2.39 7.82
N ILE A 65 1.95 -3.50 8.53
CA ILE A 65 2.34 -4.83 8.06
C ILE A 65 1.08 -5.69 8.06
N ILE A 66 0.75 -6.29 6.91
CA ILE A 66 -0.34 -7.25 6.76
C ILE A 66 0.28 -8.63 6.60
N LEU A 67 -0.05 -9.54 7.52
CA LEU A 67 0.37 -10.94 7.49
C LEU A 67 -0.68 -11.77 6.75
N LEU A 68 -0.37 -12.13 5.52
CA LEU A 68 -1.22 -12.92 4.63
C LEU A 68 -0.96 -14.42 4.81
N GLY A 69 -2.03 -15.18 5.02
CA GLY A 69 -1.97 -16.65 5.13
C GLY A 69 -1.70 -17.13 6.55
N THR A 70 -1.19 -18.36 6.64
CA THR A 70 -1.19 -19.11 7.90
C THR A 70 0.21 -19.41 8.39
N GLU A 71 1.04 -20.08 7.59
CA GLU A 71 2.33 -20.61 8.03
C GLU A 71 3.34 -19.50 8.36
N ALA A 72 3.76 -18.72 7.36
CA ALA A 72 4.71 -17.62 7.59
C ALA A 72 4.11 -16.53 8.48
N ALA A 73 2.79 -16.31 8.39
CA ALA A 73 2.08 -15.34 9.23
C ALA A 73 2.20 -15.70 10.72
N SER A 74 2.03 -16.98 11.09
CA SER A 74 2.16 -17.45 12.46
C SER A 74 3.57 -17.22 13.02
N VAL A 75 4.61 -17.53 12.22
CA VAL A 75 6.01 -17.30 12.61
C VAL A 75 6.31 -15.81 12.75
N LEU A 76 5.94 -14.99 11.77
CA LEU A 76 6.14 -13.53 11.81
C LEU A 76 5.44 -12.91 13.02
N LYS A 77 4.22 -13.35 13.34
CA LYS A 77 3.49 -12.89 14.52
C LYS A 77 4.24 -13.20 15.82
N GLY A 78 4.81 -14.39 15.96
CA GLY A 78 5.65 -14.74 17.11
C GLY A 78 6.90 -13.87 17.21
N LEU A 79 7.55 -13.60 16.08
CA LEU A 79 8.73 -12.74 16.02
C LEU A 79 8.41 -11.29 16.40
N PHE A 80 7.30 -10.75 15.90
CA PHE A 80 6.84 -9.41 16.24
C PHE A 80 6.31 -9.29 17.67
N ALA A 81 5.84 -10.38 18.29
CA ALA A 81 5.52 -10.36 19.71
C ALA A 81 6.78 -10.23 20.59
N ALA A 82 7.91 -10.78 20.14
CA ALA A 82 9.19 -10.69 20.84
C ALA A 82 9.92 -9.35 20.59
N GLU A 83 9.85 -8.82 19.36
CA GLU A 83 10.42 -7.52 18.98
C GLU A 83 9.34 -6.71 18.22
N PRO A 84 8.50 -5.94 18.95
CA PRO A 84 7.38 -5.21 18.34
C PRO A 84 7.82 -4.21 17.26
N PRO A 85 7.17 -4.21 16.09
CA PRO A 85 7.46 -3.25 15.04
C PRO A 85 6.90 -1.87 15.39
N LEU A 86 7.47 -0.83 14.78
CA LEU A 86 6.86 0.51 14.79
C LEU A 86 5.56 0.56 13.97
N ALA A 87 5.43 -0.34 13.00
CA ALA A 87 4.26 -0.51 12.16
C ALA A 87 3.07 -1.11 12.93
N LEU A 88 1.85 -0.76 12.53
CA LEU A 88 0.65 -1.46 12.98
C LEU A 88 0.53 -2.82 12.28
N LEU A 89 0.29 -3.88 13.05
CA LEU A 89 0.14 -5.25 12.55
C LEU A 89 -1.31 -5.60 12.26
N HIS A 90 -1.54 -6.27 11.12
CA HIS A 90 -2.82 -6.81 10.71
C HIS A 90 -2.65 -8.25 10.24
N GLU A 91 -3.72 -9.05 10.37
CA GLU A 91 -3.76 -10.45 9.92
C GLU A 91 -4.81 -10.59 8.83
N ALA A 92 -4.47 -11.31 7.76
CA ALA A 92 -5.33 -11.57 6.62
C ALA A 92 -5.25 -13.07 6.27
N GLY A 93 -6.37 -13.79 6.35
CA GLY A 93 -6.42 -15.20 5.98
C GLY A 93 -6.44 -15.40 4.46
N ALA A 94 -6.96 -14.42 3.73
CA ALA A 94 -7.03 -14.39 2.28
C ALA A 94 -6.75 -12.99 1.72
N MET A 95 -6.64 -12.89 0.39
CA MET A 95 -6.40 -11.59 -0.27
C MET A 95 -7.59 -10.63 -0.07
N GLU A 96 -8.80 -11.14 0.07
CA GLU A 96 -10.01 -10.37 0.35
C GLU A 96 -9.94 -9.64 1.70
N ASP A 97 -9.31 -10.25 2.70
CA ASP A 97 -9.11 -9.61 4.00
C ASP A 97 -8.14 -8.43 3.88
N CYS A 98 -7.12 -8.54 3.02
CA CYS A 98 -6.21 -7.43 2.71
C CYS A 98 -6.98 -6.24 2.12
N ASP A 99 -7.94 -6.48 1.22
CA ASP A 99 -8.79 -5.40 0.67
C ASP A 99 -9.55 -4.70 1.80
N ALA A 100 -10.25 -5.46 2.65
CA ALA A 100 -11.00 -4.91 3.78
C ALA A 100 -10.13 -4.13 4.78
N ILE A 101 -8.89 -4.55 5.01
CA ILE A 101 -7.92 -3.81 5.82
C ILE A 101 -7.52 -2.51 5.13
N LEU A 102 -7.14 -2.57 3.84
CA LEU A 102 -6.74 -1.41 3.05
C LEU A 102 -7.84 -0.35 2.99
N GLN A 103 -9.11 -0.74 2.90
CA GLN A 103 -10.24 0.20 2.97
C GLN A 103 -10.22 1.04 4.25
N LYS A 104 -9.83 0.44 5.39
CA LYS A 104 -9.85 1.09 6.71
C LYS A 104 -8.62 1.97 6.96
N ILE A 105 -7.48 1.63 6.37
CA ILE A 105 -6.20 2.31 6.61
C ILE A 105 -5.76 3.21 5.45
N SER A 106 -6.63 3.43 4.46
CA SER A 106 -6.25 4.18 3.26
C SER A 106 -5.85 5.61 3.60
N GLU A 107 -4.63 5.96 3.21
CA GLU A 107 -4.05 7.29 3.43
C GLU A 107 -3.27 7.69 2.15
N PRO A 108 -3.55 8.89 1.58
CA PRO A 108 -2.82 9.37 0.43
C PRO A 108 -1.30 9.39 0.65
N GLY A 109 -0.54 8.98 -0.36
CA GLY A 109 0.92 8.89 -0.28
C GLY A 109 1.45 7.55 0.21
N LEU A 110 0.60 6.66 0.77
CA LEU A 110 1.01 5.30 1.11
C LEU A 110 1.32 4.47 -0.14
N ARG A 111 2.35 3.64 -0.04
CA ARG A 111 2.64 2.57 -1.00
C ARG A 111 2.14 1.24 -0.47
N VAL A 112 1.26 0.55 -1.21
CA VAL A 112 0.85 -0.82 -0.90
C VAL A 112 1.75 -1.77 -1.67
N VAL A 113 2.54 -2.57 -0.96
CA VAL A 113 3.56 -3.43 -1.57
C VAL A 113 3.32 -4.87 -1.16
N LEU A 114 2.89 -5.69 -2.13
CA LEU A 114 2.87 -7.14 -1.97
C LEU A 114 4.28 -7.68 -2.18
N SER A 115 4.96 -8.05 -1.10
CA SER A 115 6.30 -8.63 -1.15
C SER A 115 6.44 -9.75 -0.11
N PRO A 116 5.89 -10.94 -0.40
CA PRO A 116 5.52 -11.94 0.59
C PRO A 116 6.68 -12.51 1.41
N GLY A 117 7.90 -12.53 0.86
CA GLY A 117 9.08 -13.08 1.53
C GLY A 117 9.09 -14.61 1.64
N CYS A 118 8.00 -15.27 1.23
CA CYS A 118 7.79 -16.72 1.34
C CYS A 118 7.15 -17.30 0.08
N ALA A 119 7.19 -18.63 -0.02
CA ALA A 119 6.54 -19.35 -1.10
C ALA A 119 5.01 -19.14 -1.09
N SER A 120 4.34 -19.37 -2.21
CA SER A 120 2.90 -19.09 -2.37
C SER A 120 1.97 -20.25 -1.98
N PHE A 121 2.52 -21.43 -1.73
CA PHE A 121 1.79 -22.71 -1.70
C PHE A 121 0.88 -22.95 -0.48
N ASP A 122 0.71 -21.96 0.39
CA ASP A 122 -0.23 -22.04 1.51
C ASP A 122 -1.66 -21.74 1.06
N ILE A 123 -1.87 -20.63 0.35
CA ILE A 123 -3.18 -20.15 -0.11
C ILE A 123 -3.29 -20.20 -1.64
N PHE A 124 -2.17 -20.20 -2.37
CA PHE A 124 -2.14 -20.07 -3.83
C PHE A 124 -1.42 -21.23 -4.51
N SER A 125 -1.85 -21.59 -5.71
CA SER A 125 -1.21 -22.63 -6.51
C SER A 125 0.22 -22.26 -6.92
N ASP A 126 0.50 -20.98 -7.19
CA ASP A 126 1.82 -20.44 -7.48
C ASP A 126 1.89 -18.92 -7.20
N TYR A 127 3.06 -18.32 -7.43
CA TYR A 127 3.26 -16.89 -7.24
C TYR A 127 2.49 -16.03 -8.26
N LYS A 128 2.15 -16.58 -9.44
CA LYS A 128 1.37 -15.86 -10.46
C LYS A 128 -0.07 -15.74 -10.00
N ALA A 129 -0.67 -16.83 -9.50
CA ALA A 129 -2.01 -16.83 -8.92
C ALA A 129 -2.13 -15.84 -7.76
N ARG A 130 -1.13 -15.78 -6.86
CA ARG A 130 -1.07 -14.74 -5.81
C ARG A 130 -0.98 -13.33 -6.37
N GLY A 131 -0.17 -13.13 -7.42
CA GLY A 131 -0.06 -11.84 -8.11
C GLY A 131 -1.36 -11.43 -8.79
N ASP A 132 -2.07 -12.36 -9.42
CA ASP A 132 -3.36 -12.13 -10.06
C ASP A 132 -4.43 -11.79 -9.03
N ALA A 133 -4.44 -12.47 -7.88
CA ALA A 133 -5.32 -12.13 -6.77
C ALA A 133 -5.08 -10.68 -6.28
N PHE A 134 -3.82 -10.25 -6.21
CA PHE A 134 -3.48 -8.87 -5.83
C PHE A 134 -3.87 -7.84 -6.92
N ARG A 135 -3.73 -8.17 -8.20
CA ARG A 135 -4.23 -7.32 -9.30
C ARG A 135 -5.75 -7.17 -9.26
N GLN A 136 -6.46 -8.27 -8.95
CA GLN A 136 -7.91 -8.24 -8.77
C GLN A 136 -8.31 -7.39 -7.57
N LEU A 137 -7.62 -7.52 -6.43
CA LEU A 137 -7.79 -6.63 -5.28
C LEU A 137 -7.61 -5.18 -5.69
N TYR A 138 -6.51 -4.83 -6.37
CA TYR A 138 -6.27 -3.46 -6.83
C TYR A 138 -7.42 -2.95 -7.71
N SER A 139 -7.92 -3.80 -8.61
CA SER A 139 -9.01 -3.44 -9.52
C SER A 139 -10.32 -3.15 -8.77
N ARG A 140 -10.65 -3.95 -7.74
CA ARG A 140 -11.79 -3.71 -6.86
C ARG A 140 -11.61 -2.45 -6.01
N PHE A 141 -10.43 -2.27 -5.43
CA PHE A 141 -10.11 -1.11 -4.61
C PHE A 141 -10.25 0.20 -5.41
N LEU A 142 -9.75 0.20 -6.66
CA LEU A 142 -9.89 1.31 -7.60
C LEU A 142 -11.35 1.56 -7.99
N ALA A 143 -12.17 0.53 -8.18
CA ALA A 143 -13.58 0.68 -8.52
C ALA A 143 -14.38 1.37 -7.39
N HIS A 144 -14.02 1.14 -6.12
CA HIS A 144 -14.60 1.85 -4.98
C HIS A 144 -14.07 3.29 -4.82
N HIS A 145 -12.91 3.59 -5.40
CA HIS A 145 -12.22 4.88 -5.32
C HIS A 145 -11.86 5.37 -6.72
N PRO A 146 -12.87 5.59 -7.60
CA PRO A 146 -12.61 6.01 -8.96
C PRO A 146 -11.80 7.31 -8.88
N SER A 147 -10.64 7.33 -9.53
CA SER A 147 -9.81 8.51 -9.58
C SER A 147 -10.66 9.66 -10.11
N GLY A 148 -10.94 10.65 -9.24
CA GLY A 148 -11.68 11.84 -9.61
C GLY A 148 -11.06 12.42 -10.87
N LYS A 149 -11.91 12.74 -11.85
CA LYS A 149 -11.55 13.54 -13.02
C LYS A 149 -10.70 14.72 -12.54
N LYS A 150 -9.65 15.06 -13.31
CA LYS A 150 -8.88 16.29 -13.15
C LYS A 150 -9.82 17.43 -12.72
N GLU A 151 -9.51 18.08 -11.61
CA GLU A 151 -10.03 19.41 -11.34
C GLU A 151 -9.64 20.27 -12.54
N GLU A 152 -10.61 20.51 -13.44
CA GLU A 152 -10.53 21.61 -14.39
C GLU A 152 -10.66 22.89 -13.56
N ASN A 153 -9.56 23.67 -13.55
CA ASN A 153 -9.55 25.05 -13.09
C ASN A 153 -10.68 25.83 -13.76
N SER A 154 -11.68 26.22 -12.98
CA SER A 154 -12.61 27.30 -13.31
C SER A 154 -12.26 28.51 -12.45
N LEU A 155 -11.09 29.11 -12.71
CA LEU A 155 -10.81 30.49 -12.33
C LEU A 155 -11.10 31.35 -13.55
N ASP A 156 -12.38 31.70 -13.74
CA ASP A 156 -12.78 32.85 -14.53
C ASP A 156 -14.10 33.39 -13.97
N GLY A 157 -13.98 34.47 -13.22
CA GLY A 157 -15.09 35.17 -12.59
C GLY A 157 -14.61 36.35 -11.76
N GLU A 158 -13.59 37.07 -12.23
CA GLU A 158 -13.22 38.36 -11.65
C GLU A 158 -14.36 39.35 -11.93
N GLN A 159 -15.16 39.64 -10.90
CA GLN A 159 -16.02 40.80 -10.88
C GLN A 159 -15.15 42.05 -10.79
N MET A 160 -15.14 42.85 -11.85
CA MET A 160 -14.69 44.24 -11.80
C MET A 160 -15.85 45.16 -12.17
N ASN A 161 -16.36 45.81 -11.12
CA ASN A 161 -17.39 46.86 -11.15
C ASN A 161 -17.10 47.93 -12.20
N THR A 162 -18.07 48.17 -13.08
CA THR A 162 -18.17 49.41 -13.85
C THR A 162 -18.75 50.51 -12.95
N TYR A 163 -17.93 51.50 -12.58
CA TYR A 163 -18.42 52.76 -12.02
C TYR A 163 -18.72 53.75 -13.16
N THR A 164 -20.00 54.11 -13.26
CA THR A 164 -20.53 55.15 -14.15
C THR A 164 -20.41 56.53 -13.49
N THR A 165 -19.87 57.47 -14.27
CA THR A 165 -19.89 58.95 -14.28
C THR A 165 -20.54 59.76 -13.14
N GLY A 166 -19.86 60.83 -12.74
CA GLY A 166 -20.45 62.01 -12.09
C GLY A 166 -19.61 63.27 -12.35
N GLU A 167 -20.22 64.26 -12.97
CA GLU A 167 -19.67 65.53 -13.46
C GLU A 167 -19.17 66.45 -12.34
N HIS A 168 -18.10 67.22 -12.60
CA HIS A 168 -17.88 68.50 -11.92
C HIS A 168 -17.36 69.56 -12.89
N THR A 169 -18.28 70.43 -13.28
CA THR A 169 -18.06 71.80 -13.77
C THR A 169 -17.39 72.64 -12.69
N ILE A 170 -16.28 73.30 -13.00
CA ILE A 170 -15.86 74.50 -12.27
C ILE A 170 -15.38 75.56 -13.28
N THR A 171 -15.99 76.72 -13.05
CA THR A 171 -15.93 78.07 -13.63
C THR A 171 -14.57 78.61 -14.03
#